data_AF-A0A2Z4BW74-F1
#
_entry.id   AF-A0A2Z4BW74-F1
#
_cell.length_a   1.000
_cell.length_b   1.000
_cell.length_c   1.000
_cell.angle_alpha   90.00
_cell.angle_beta   90.00
_cell.angle_gamma   90.00
#
_symmetry.space_group_name_H-M   'P 1'
#
loop_
_entity.id
_entity.type
_entity.pdbx_description
1 polymer ?
#
loop_
_entity_poly.entity_id
_entity_poly.type
_entity_poly.pdbx_seq_one_letter_code
_entity_poly.pdbx_strand_id
1 'polypeptide(L)'
;MQQTTILQLDIGRKGYSRFVGLKEKYPNLTTTIAVGGWGEGGKKYSELVSQQERRKIFVQSVIELMSKFSFDGLDLDWEYPGAYDRGGAYTDKDNFLELVKELRSAFVTIGSGWELTAAVPVAKFRLQEGYHVPELCSLLDAVHLMTYDLRGNWCNFADVHTMLYRRPELDQWSYEKLNVHDGALLWEDFGCHRSKLVLGTAFYGRTYTLGSPSSHDLHAGIKAWMGGGKPGPYTEAIGTLAYFEICSMMMNDSAWIQSYDNEGLVPYTYKDDQWVGYEDPDSLDIKMSYIKSMGFLGSMTWAIDQDDFQGWCKQGKNPMMTTIYESLKDYIVPDLIPTTLSTTVSPTTTIPGSTTTRDPFEPTTTIGPVDCSLAEFWPHEYCNKYWWCYFGIPHLKTCPDGLYWNQLIKACDWPINVDTSHCTIPSETSEIYANHISKFTNFINPPDIEILSIQDTIHTMIQDPDIPVNGDSPQHIESNHIDGGVEFKGNIMKNDKGILVEETLTKSVEDSYQKDYYLKRIRKKSKPFTKKNLIQNWMKKKKNIKGFSQDF
;
A
#
# COMPACT_ATOMS: atom_id res chain seq x y z
N MET A 1 17.94 -38.66 1.67
CA MET A 1 17.05 -38.63 0.49
C MET A 1 17.02 -37.30 -0.27
N GLN A 2 17.58 -36.20 0.26
CA GLN A 2 17.49 -34.86 -0.37
C GLN A 2 18.57 -34.49 -1.40
N GLN A 3 19.64 -35.27 -1.54
CA GLN A 3 20.70 -35.02 -2.55
C GLN A 3 20.38 -35.64 -3.92
N THR A 4 19.24 -36.34 -4.03
CA THR A 4 18.88 -37.21 -5.16
C THR A 4 18.03 -36.51 -6.23
N THR A 5 17.54 -35.29 -6.01
CA THR A 5 16.56 -34.63 -6.91
C THR A 5 17.20 -33.73 -7.96
N ILE A 6 18.24 -32.95 -7.61
CA ILE A 6 18.95 -32.09 -8.59
C ILE A 6 19.72 -32.94 -9.62
N LEU A 7 20.35 -34.03 -9.18
CA LEU A 7 21.07 -34.94 -10.09
C LEU A 7 20.14 -35.66 -11.09
N GLN A 8 18.88 -35.95 -10.75
CA GLN A 8 17.98 -36.69 -11.65
C GLN A 8 17.41 -35.85 -12.79
N LEU A 9 17.14 -34.56 -12.57
CA LEU A 9 16.54 -33.69 -13.59
C LEU A 9 17.54 -33.28 -14.67
N ASP A 10 18.80 -33.05 -14.32
CA ASP A 10 19.77 -32.55 -15.30
C ASP A 10 20.73 -33.62 -15.84
N ILE A 11 21.33 -34.47 -14.99
CA ILE A 11 22.24 -35.53 -15.47
C ILE A 11 21.45 -36.65 -16.18
N GLY A 12 20.23 -36.94 -15.74
CA GLY A 12 19.37 -37.97 -16.33
C GLY A 12 18.51 -37.49 -17.50
N ARG A 13 17.85 -36.32 -17.37
CA ARG A 13 16.88 -35.82 -18.35
C ARG A 13 17.36 -34.63 -19.18
N LYS A 14 18.58 -34.14 -18.95
CA LYS A 14 19.20 -33.00 -19.65
C LYS A 14 18.32 -31.73 -19.61
N GLY A 15 17.71 -31.45 -18.46
CA GLY A 15 16.80 -30.31 -18.29
C GLY A 15 17.42 -28.97 -18.68
N TYR A 16 18.62 -28.66 -18.16
CA TYR A 16 19.28 -27.38 -18.45
C TYR A 16 19.68 -27.29 -19.92
N SER A 17 20.32 -28.32 -20.47
CA SER A 17 20.72 -28.32 -21.88
C SER A 17 19.53 -28.21 -22.83
N ARG A 18 18.38 -28.83 -22.52
CA ARG A 18 17.17 -28.70 -23.33
C ARG A 18 16.58 -27.29 -23.29
N PHE A 19 16.60 -26.65 -22.12
CA PHE A 19 16.12 -25.29 -21.95
C PHE A 19 17.02 -24.29 -22.67
N VAL A 20 18.33 -24.33 -22.42
CA VAL A 20 19.32 -23.48 -23.11
C VAL A 20 19.31 -23.72 -24.62
N GLY A 21 19.09 -24.97 -25.05
CA GLY A 21 18.96 -25.34 -26.47
C GLY A 21 17.79 -24.67 -27.21
N LEU A 22 16.83 -24.06 -26.51
CA LEU A 22 15.79 -23.24 -27.16
C LEU A 22 16.39 -22.06 -27.95
N LYS A 23 17.59 -21.60 -27.58
CA LYS A 23 18.34 -20.56 -28.31
C LYS A 23 18.73 -20.98 -29.73
N GLU A 24 18.83 -22.28 -30.02
CA GLU A 24 19.06 -22.76 -31.40
C GLU A 24 17.91 -22.40 -32.32
N LYS A 25 16.68 -22.35 -31.79
CA LYS A 25 15.47 -21.96 -32.52
C LYS A 25 15.19 -20.46 -32.41
N TYR A 26 15.52 -19.85 -31.28
CA TYR A 26 15.28 -18.44 -30.99
C TYR A 26 16.58 -17.74 -30.58
N PRO A 27 17.42 -17.29 -31.53
CA PRO A 27 18.77 -16.79 -31.24
C PRO A 27 18.84 -15.56 -30.33
N ASN A 28 17.75 -14.78 -30.25
CA ASN A 28 17.66 -13.59 -29.40
C ASN A 28 17.07 -13.90 -28.01
N LEU A 29 16.77 -15.17 -27.70
CA LEU A 29 16.28 -15.58 -26.39
C LEU A 29 17.44 -15.60 -25.39
N THR A 30 17.28 -14.89 -24.28
CA THR A 30 18.16 -15.00 -23.11
C THR A 30 17.63 -16.10 -22.19
N THR A 31 18.52 -16.99 -21.75
CA THR A 31 18.20 -18.08 -20.81
C THR A 31 18.99 -17.90 -19.52
N THR A 32 18.30 -17.57 -18.44
CA THR A 32 18.89 -17.43 -17.10
C THR A 32 18.55 -18.64 -16.22
N ILE A 33 19.23 -18.77 -15.08
CA ILE A 33 18.88 -19.73 -14.04
C ILE A 33 18.60 -19.00 -12.72
N ALA A 34 17.49 -19.35 -12.07
CA ALA A 34 17.13 -18.78 -10.77
C ALA A 34 17.68 -19.63 -9.62
N VAL A 35 18.13 -18.98 -8.55
CA VAL A 35 18.56 -19.63 -7.30
C VAL A 35 17.80 -19.04 -6.12
N GLY A 36 17.01 -19.86 -5.44
CA GLY A 36 16.11 -19.38 -4.40
C GLY A 36 14.76 -20.07 -4.43
N GLY A 37 13.71 -19.26 -4.30
CA GLY A 37 12.32 -19.67 -4.29
C GLY A 37 11.81 -20.06 -2.91
N TRP A 38 10.49 -19.88 -2.72
CA TRP A 38 9.81 -20.16 -1.46
C TRP A 38 10.15 -21.53 -0.85
N GLY A 39 10.20 -22.58 -1.67
CA GLY A 39 10.44 -23.97 -1.25
C GLY A 39 11.87 -24.27 -0.78
N GLU A 40 12.87 -23.48 -1.19
CA GLU A 40 14.26 -23.64 -0.74
C GLU A 40 14.47 -23.14 0.69
N GLY A 41 13.66 -22.18 1.15
CA GLY A 41 13.76 -21.53 2.46
C GLY A 41 14.83 -20.41 2.50
N GLY A 42 14.73 -19.50 3.49
CA GLY A 42 15.65 -18.35 3.60
C GLY A 42 16.93 -18.60 4.40
N LYS A 43 16.90 -19.48 5.40
CA LYS A 43 18.02 -19.70 6.34
C LYS A 43 19.35 -20.03 5.67
N LYS A 44 19.35 -20.89 4.64
CA LYS A 44 20.57 -21.30 3.92
C LYS A 44 21.26 -20.11 3.25
N TYR A 45 20.49 -19.16 2.73
CA TYR A 45 21.01 -17.95 2.11
C TYR A 45 21.59 -16.99 3.15
N SER A 46 20.91 -16.79 4.28
CA SER A 46 21.46 -16.01 5.41
C SER A 46 22.81 -16.58 5.88
N GLU A 47 22.90 -17.89 6.09
CA GLU A 47 24.14 -18.57 6.48
C GLU A 47 25.23 -18.48 5.40
N LEU A 48 24.87 -18.53 4.13
CA LEU A 48 25.78 -18.38 2.99
C LEU A 48 26.38 -16.97 2.96
N VAL A 49 25.55 -15.93 3.05
CA VAL A 49 26.02 -14.55 2.90
C VAL A 49 26.75 -14.01 4.13
N SER A 50 26.55 -14.64 5.30
CA SER A 50 27.14 -14.23 6.58
C SER A 50 28.68 -14.25 6.64
N GLN A 51 29.35 -14.94 5.71
CA GLN A 51 30.82 -15.07 5.68
C GLN A 51 31.33 -14.84 4.26
N GLN A 52 32.38 -14.02 4.12
CA GLN A 52 32.96 -13.71 2.81
C GLN A 52 33.48 -14.95 2.08
N GLU A 53 34.08 -15.90 2.81
CA GLU A 53 34.60 -17.15 2.25
C GLU A 53 33.50 -18.00 1.62
N ARG A 54 32.31 -18.02 2.24
CA ARG A 54 31.15 -18.77 1.73
C ARG A 54 30.59 -18.13 0.47
N ARG A 55 30.48 -16.79 0.45
CA ARG A 55 30.08 -16.04 -0.75
C ARG A 55 31.04 -16.30 -1.91
N LYS A 56 32.35 -16.24 -1.68
CA LYS A 56 33.37 -16.55 -2.70
C LYS A 56 33.21 -17.96 -3.28
N ILE A 57 32.99 -18.96 -2.44
CA ILE A 57 32.76 -20.35 -2.90
C ILE A 57 31.49 -20.43 -3.75
N PHE A 58 30.42 -19.77 -3.33
CA PHE A 58 29.16 -19.73 -4.07
C PHE A 58 29.29 -19.00 -5.42
N VAL A 59 29.94 -17.85 -5.46
CA VAL A 59 30.20 -17.11 -6.71
C VAL A 59 30.99 -17.99 -7.69
N GLN A 60 32.01 -18.70 -7.21
CA GLN A 60 32.79 -19.62 -8.03
C GLN A 60 31.93 -20.78 -8.57
N SER A 61 31.06 -21.37 -7.76
CA SER A 61 30.19 -22.46 -8.22
C SER A 61 29.13 -21.99 -9.23
N VAL A 62 28.63 -20.77 -9.09
CA VAL A 62 27.75 -20.12 -10.07
C VAL A 62 28.47 -20.01 -11.41
N ILE A 63 29.69 -19.48 -11.44
CA ILE A 63 30.48 -19.34 -12.68
C ILE A 63 30.67 -20.69 -13.38
N GLU A 64 31.00 -21.73 -12.60
CA GLU A 64 31.18 -23.08 -13.13
C GLU A 64 29.89 -23.63 -13.74
N LEU A 65 28.75 -23.45 -13.06
CA LEU A 65 27.45 -23.89 -13.54
C LEU A 65 27.05 -23.15 -14.82
N MET A 66 27.13 -21.82 -14.81
CA MET A 66 26.77 -20.98 -15.96
C MET A 66 27.64 -21.31 -17.18
N SER A 67 28.95 -21.46 -17.00
CA SER A 67 29.88 -21.84 -18.07
C SER A 67 29.57 -23.23 -18.62
N LYS A 68 29.28 -24.20 -17.74
CA LYS A 68 29.03 -25.59 -18.12
C LYS A 68 27.77 -25.76 -18.96
N PHE A 69 26.72 -25.02 -18.64
CA PHE A 69 25.42 -25.17 -19.30
C PHE A 69 25.09 -24.05 -20.28
N SER A 70 25.96 -23.04 -20.40
CA SER A 70 25.80 -21.90 -21.33
C SER A 70 24.55 -21.07 -21.07
N PHE A 71 24.22 -20.87 -19.79
CA PHE A 71 23.26 -19.86 -19.37
C PHE A 71 23.80 -18.45 -19.62
N ASP A 72 22.90 -17.50 -19.83
CA ASP A 72 23.19 -16.10 -20.14
C ASP A 72 23.07 -15.20 -18.91
N GLY A 73 22.62 -15.72 -17.77
CA GLY A 73 22.46 -14.93 -16.55
C GLY A 73 22.02 -15.73 -15.33
N LEU A 74 21.99 -15.05 -14.18
CA LEU A 74 21.55 -15.56 -12.89
C LEU A 74 20.42 -14.68 -12.34
N ASP A 75 19.36 -15.29 -11.85
CA ASP A 75 18.28 -14.61 -11.12
C ASP A 75 18.36 -15.00 -9.62
N LEU A 76 18.35 -14.00 -8.75
CA LEU A 76 18.45 -14.18 -7.30
C LEU A 76 17.07 -14.12 -6.65
N ASP A 77 16.59 -15.27 -6.16
CA ASP A 77 15.24 -15.42 -5.63
C ASP A 77 15.26 -15.77 -4.13
N TRP A 78 16.13 -15.10 -3.37
CA TRP A 78 16.15 -15.29 -1.92
C TRP A 78 14.92 -14.64 -1.28
N GLU A 79 14.03 -15.47 -0.74
CA GLU A 79 12.84 -15.05 -0.02
C GLU A 79 12.97 -15.26 1.51
N TYR A 80 13.31 -14.24 2.32
CA TYR A 80 13.83 -12.91 1.96
C TYR A 80 15.03 -12.55 2.85
N PRO A 81 15.98 -11.71 2.39
CA PRO A 81 17.01 -11.16 3.27
C PRO A 81 16.36 -10.41 4.43
N GLY A 82 16.81 -10.66 5.67
CA GLY A 82 16.31 -9.97 6.86
C GLY A 82 15.02 -10.55 7.45
N ALA A 83 14.29 -11.38 6.70
CA ALA A 83 13.02 -11.95 7.12
C ALA A 83 13.19 -13.00 8.22
N TYR A 84 12.89 -12.63 9.47
CA TYR A 84 12.98 -13.53 10.61
C TYR A 84 12.11 -14.79 10.46
N ASP A 85 10.89 -14.65 9.94
CA ASP A 85 9.94 -15.74 9.66
C ASP A 85 10.43 -16.72 8.59
N ARG A 86 11.50 -16.36 7.87
CA ARG A 86 12.17 -17.17 6.84
C ARG A 86 13.57 -17.63 7.28
N GLY A 87 13.94 -17.40 8.54
CA GLY A 87 15.24 -17.74 9.11
C GLY A 87 16.37 -16.77 8.74
N GLY A 88 16.03 -15.53 8.36
CA GLY A 88 16.97 -14.44 8.12
C GLY A 88 17.42 -13.73 9.40
N ALA A 89 18.39 -12.84 9.24
CA ALA A 89 19.00 -12.01 10.27
C ALA A 89 19.12 -10.55 9.82
N TYR A 90 19.14 -9.60 10.74
CA TYR A 90 19.25 -8.17 10.42
C TYR A 90 20.45 -7.82 9.51
N THR A 91 21.58 -8.52 9.70
CA THR A 91 22.80 -8.35 8.89
C THR A 91 22.64 -8.79 7.43
N ASP A 92 21.58 -9.53 7.09
CA ASP A 92 21.34 -10.03 5.74
C ASP A 92 21.18 -8.90 4.73
N LYS A 93 20.66 -7.74 5.14
CA LYS A 93 20.52 -6.57 4.25
C LYS A 93 21.85 -6.14 3.65
N ASP A 94 22.87 -5.99 4.50
CA ASP A 94 24.23 -5.63 4.08
C ASP A 94 24.89 -6.79 3.34
N ASN A 95 24.77 -8.01 3.87
CA ASN A 95 25.42 -9.19 3.30
C ASN A 95 24.85 -9.59 1.93
N PHE A 96 23.56 -9.36 1.68
CA PHE A 96 22.94 -9.57 0.38
C PHE A 96 23.51 -8.60 -0.66
N LEU A 97 23.66 -7.32 -0.32
CA LEU A 97 24.33 -6.36 -1.18
C LEU A 97 25.77 -6.77 -1.49
N GLU A 98 26.53 -7.25 -0.50
CA GLU A 98 27.88 -7.76 -0.73
C GLU A 98 27.92 -8.97 -1.67
N LEU A 99 26.97 -9.91 -1.55
CA LEU A 99 26.84 -11.01 -2.50
C LEU A 99 26.60 -10.49 -3.93
N VAL A 100 25.68 -9.53 -4.12
CA VAL A 100 25.35 -8.97 -5.43
C VAL A 100 26.55 -8.23 -6.04
N LYS A 101 27.30 -7.47 -5.23
CA LYS A 101 28.56 -6.82 -5.67
C LYS A 101 29.59 -7.85 -6.13
N GLU A 102 29.78 -8.91 -5.35
CA GLU A 102 30.75 -9.97 -5.65
C GLU A 102 30.37 -10.72 -6.95
N LEU A 103 29.09 -11.06 -7.14
CA LEU A 103 28.57 -11.66 -8.38
C LEU A 103 28.79 -10.74 -9.59
N ARG A 104 28.34 -9.48 -9.51
CA ARG A 104 28.49 -8.53 -10.62
C ARG A 104 29.95 -8.31 -10.98
N SER A 105 30.81 -8.11 -9.98
CA SER A 105 32.26 -7.93 -10.19
C SER A 105 32.88 -9.15 -10.88
N ALA A 106 32.49 -10.36 -10.48
CA ALA A 106 32.98 -11.58 -11.11
C ALA A 106 32.52 -11.72 -12.57
N PHE A 107 31.25 -11.42 -12.88
CA PHE A 107 30.74 -11.46 -14.26
C PHE A 107 31.44 -10.44 -15.17
N VAL A 108 31.67 -9.23 -14.67
CA VAL A 108 32.45 -8.20 -15.38
C VAL A 108 33.90 -8.63 -15.60
N THR A 109 34.55 -9.19 -14.57
CA THR A 109 35.96 -9.62 -14.64
C THR A 109 36.17 -10.73 -15.67
N ILE A 110 35.23 -11.67 -15.77
CA ILE A 110 35.28 -12.75 -16.75
C ILE A 110 34.94 -12.24 -18.17
N GLY A 111 34.28 -11.08 -18.27
CA GLY A 111 33.83 -10.52 -19.54
C GLY A 111 32.74 -11.38 -20.18
N SER A 112 31.93 -12.07 -19.37
CA SER A 112 30.91 -13.01 -19.87
C SER A 112 29.72 -12.33 -20.54
N GLY A 113 29.46 -11.06 -20.19
CA GLY A 113 28.24 -10.36 -20.59
C GLY A 113 26.98 -10.94 -19.94
N TRP A 114 27.12 -11.74 -18.87
CA TRP A 114 25.99 -12.38 -18.22
C TRP A 114 25.11 -11.39 -17.45
N GLU A 115 23.80 -11.61 -17.54
CA GLU A 115 22.80 -10.84 -16.80
C GLU A 115 22.78 -11.26 -15.32
N LEU A 116 22.49 -10.29 -14.45
CA LEU A 116 22.21 -10.53 -13.04
C LEU A 116 20.90 -9.83 -12.66
N THR A 117 19.90 -10.61 -12.30
CA THR A 117 18.57 -10.13 -11.94
C THR A 117 18.19 -10.61 -10.54
N ALA A 118 17.08 -10.11 -9.99
CA ALA A 118 16.53 -10.63 -8.74
C ALA A 118 15.01 -10.53 -8.71
N ALA A 119 14.34 -11.57 -8.21
CA ALA A 119 12.94 -11.51 -7.81
C ALA A 119 12.82 -10.90 -6.41
N VAL A 120 11.98 -9.86 -6.27
CA VAL A 120 11.92 -9.03 -5.07
C VAL A 120 10.49 -8.75 -4.60
N PRO A 121 10.25 -8.60 -3.28
CA PRO A 121 8.92 -8.33 -2.74
C PRO A 121 8.51 -6.87 -2.97
N VAL A 122 7.23 -6.57 -2.82
CA VAL A 122 6.68 -5.20 -2.91
C VAL A 122 6.06 -4.69 -1.61
N ALA A 123 6.20 -5.43 -0.51
CA ALA A 123 5.76 -5.01 0.81
C ALA A 123 6.84 -4.16 1.50
N LYS A 124 6.48 -2.95 1.95
CA LYS A 124 7.42 -1.98 2.55
C LYS A 124 8.30 -2.54 3.66
N PHE A 125 7.74 -3.35 4.57
CA PHE A 125 8.52 -3.92 5.67
C PHE A 125 9.62 -4.87 5.16
N ARG A 126 9.36 -5.63 4.07
CA ARG A 126 10.36 -6.51 3.44
C ARG A 126 11.49 -5.72 2.77
N LEU A 127 11.17 -4.63 2.08
CA LEU A 127 12.20 -3.75 1.50
C LEU A 127 13.09 -3.17 2.60
N GLN A 128 12.48 -2.69 3.69
CA GLN A 128 13.21 -2.06 4.78
C GLN A 128 14.16 -3.02 5.51
N GLU A 129 13.75 -4.27 5.73
CA GLU A 129 14.59 -5.26 6.42
C GLU A 129 15.68 -5.89 5.54
N GLY A 130 15.51 -5.93 4.21
CA GLY A 130 16.34 -6.77 3.33
C GLY A 130 17.06 -6.09 2.18
N TYR A 131 16.68 -4.87 1.76
CA TYR A 131 17.09 -4.36 0.44
C TYR A 131 17.69 -2.95 0.51
N HIS A 132 18.94 -2.83 0.04
CA HIS A 132 19.59 -1.56 -0.30
C HIS A 132 19.23 -1.18 -1.73
N VAL A 133 18.01 -0.65 -1.91
CA VAL A 133 17.36 -0.50 -3.22
C VAL A 133 18.22 0.26 -4.25
N PRO A 134 18.77 1.46 -3.97
CA PRO A 134 19.58 2.18 -4.96
C PRO A 134 20.81 1.39 -5.43
N GLU A 135 21.55 0.81 -4.48
CA GLU A 135 22.77 0.07 -4.75
C GLU A 135 22.48 -1.23 -5.51
N LEU A 136 21.48 -2.00 -5.08
CA LEU A 136 21.05 -3.21 -5.75
C LEU A 136 20.57 -2.91 -7.17
N CYS A 137 19.72 -1.90 -7.36
CA CYS A 137 19.21 -1.51 -8.67
C CYS A 137 20.32 -1.08 -9.64
N SER A 138 21.39 -0.45 -9.13
CA SER A 138 22.56 -0.11 -9.96
C SER A 138 23.39 -1.32 -10.39
N LEU A 139 23.33 -2.41 -9.62
CA LEU A 139 24.09 -3.64 -9.85
C LEU A 139 23.31 -4.68 -10.65
N LEU A 140 21.98 -4.62 -10.68
CA LEU A 140 21.12 -5.58 -11.36
C LEU A 140 20.77 -5.10 -12.77
N ASP A 141 20.66 -6.01 -13.73
CA ASP A 141 20.23 -5.72 -15.10
C ASP A 141 18.74 -5.43 -15.16
N ALA A 142 17.95 -6.19 -14.39
CA ALA A 142 16.53 -6.00 -14.17
C ALA A 142 16.14 -6.45 -12.74
N VAL A 143 15.04 -5.89 -12.23
CA VAL A 143 14.46 -6.20 -10.93
C VAL A 143 13.05 -6.74 -11.17
N HIS A 144 12.83 -8.02 -10.89
CA HIS A 144 11.56 -8.70 -11.10
C HIS A 144 10.67 -8.51 -9.87
N LEU A 145 9.71 -7.60 -9.96
CA LEU A 145 8.79 -7.29 -8.86
C LEU A 145 7.75 -8.39 -8.70
N MET A 146 7.71 -9.06 -7.56
CA MET A 146 6.67 -10.05 -7.23
C MET A 146 5.38 -9.36 -6.81
N THR A 147 4.72 -8.71 -7.77
CA THR A 147 3.44 -7.98 -7.59
C THR A 147 2.22 -8.91 -7.57
N TYR A 148 2.40 -10.06 -6.92
CA TYR A 148 1.41 -11.09 -6.68
C TYR A 148 1.57 -11.64 -5.27
N ASP A 149 0.65 -12.49 -4.83
CA ASP A 149 0.56 -12.94 -3.43
C ASP A 149 0.40 -11.79 -2.44
N LEU A 150 -0.24 -10.71 -2.89
CA LEU A 150 -0.54 -9.55 -2.05
C LEU A 150 -1.62 -9.88 -1.03
N ARG A 151 -2.42 -10.92 -1.30
CA ARG A 151 -3.42 -11.49 -0.41
C ARG A 151 -3.38 -13.02 -0.52
N GLY A 152 -3.88 -13.69 0.51
CA GLY A 152 -3.96 -15.14 0.57
C GLY A 152 -4.65 -15.59 1.85
N ASN A 153 -4.66 -16.91 2.08
CA ASN A 153 -5.33 -17.50 3.25
C ASN A 153 -4.86 -16.90 4.59
N TRP A 154 -3.61 -16.42 4.67
CA TRP A 154 -3.04 -15.76 5.86
C TRP A 154 -3.73 -14.43 6.23
N CYS A 155 -4.55 -13.86 5.35
CA CYS A 155 -5.32 -12.65 5.61
C CYS A 155 -6.62 -12.89 6.40
N ASN A 156 -7.09 -14.14 6.53
CA ASN A 156 -8.37 -14.51 7.15
C ASN A 156 -9.64 -13.97 6.44
N PHE A 157 -9.52 -13.53 5.19
CA PHE A 157 -10.64 -13.17 4.32
C PHE A 157 -10.30 -13.52 2.86
N ALA A 158 -11.33 -13.71 2.03
CA ALA A 158 -11.19 -13.99 0.61
C ALA A 158 -10.92 -12.69 -0.15
N ASP A 159 -9.91 -12.69 -1.01
CA ASP A 159 -9.52 -11.53 -1.81
C ASP A 159 -8.68 -11.95 -3.02
N VAL A 160 -8.69 -11.12 -4.06
CA VAL A 160 -7.79 -11.23 -5.21
C VAL A 160 -6.37 -10.94 -4.75
N HIS A 161 -5.36 -11.54 -5.38
CA HIS A 161 -3.97 -11.45 -4.91
C HIS A 161 -3.06 -10.57 -5.77
N THR A 162 -3.60 -9.96 -6.83
CA THR A 162 -2.85 -9.16 -7.82
C THR A 162 -3.58 -7.86 -8.22
N MET A 163 -4.37 -7.29 -7.30
CA MET A 163 -5.12 -6.04 -7.54
C MET A 163 -4.21 -4.88 -7.98
N LEU A 164 -4.58 -4.19 -9.06
CA LEU A 164 -3.78 -3.11 -9.61
C LEU A 164 -3.76 -1.88 -8.69
N TYR A 165 -4.93 -1.47 -8.20
CA TYR A 165 -5.09 -0.29 -7.35
C TYR A 165 -5.64 -0.61 -5.96
N ARG A 166 -5.48 0.34 -5.04
CA ARG A 166 -6.10 0.34 -3.71
C ARG A 166 -7.62 0.47 -3.82
N ARG A 167 -8.35 -0.29 -2.99
CA ARG A 167 -9.79 -0.18 -2.74
C ARG A 167 -10.04 0.56 -1.43
N PRO A 168 -10.41 1.86 -1.42
CA PRO A 168 -10.43 2.67 -0.19
C PRO A 168 -11.30 2.11 0.94
N GLU A 169 -12.42 1.45 0.62
CA GLU A 169 -13.33 0.88 1.62
C GLU A 169 -12.82 -0.44 2.22
N LEU A 170 -12.09 -1.22 1.42
CA LEU A 170 -11.62 -2.56 1.77
C LEU A 170 -10.17 -2.54 2.31
N ASP A 171 -9.27 -1.90 1.59
CA ASP A 171 -7.83 -1.87 1.87
C ASP A 171 -7.50 -0.81 2.93
N GLN A 172 -7.52 -1.25 4.19
CA GLN A 172 -7.20 -0.45 5.37
C GLN A 172 -5.89 -0.90 6.03
N TRP A 173 -5.27 -0.01 6.81
CA TRP A 173 -4.08 -0.31 7.62
C TRP A 173 -2.89 -0.82 6.78
N SER A 174 -2.37 -2.01 7.08
CA SER A 174 -1.25 -2.61 6.35
C SER A 174 -1.55 -2.93 4.90
N TYR A 175 -2.82 -2.94 4.49
CA TYR A 175 -3.26 -3.26 3.13
C TYR A 175 -3.36 -2.04 2.20
N GLU A 176 -3.38 -0.81 2.75
CA GLU A 176 -3.60 0.43 1.97
C GLU A 176 -2.66 0.58 0.77
N LYS A 177 -1.41 0.11 0.94
CA LYS A 177 -0.33 0.20 -0.05
C LYS A 177 0.11 -1.15 -0.58
N LEU A 178 -0.63 -2.22 -0.27
CA LEU A 178 -0.32 -3.58 -0.70
C LEU A 178 -1.16 -3.94 -1.92
N ASN A 179 -0.89 -3.24 -3.02
CA ASN A 179 -1.44 -3.43 -4.37
C ASN A 179 -0.29 -3.27 -5.38
N VAL A 180 -0.51 -3.65 -6.64
CA VAL A 180 0.53 -3.61 -7.69
C VAL A 180 1.06 -2.20 -7.92
N HIS A 181 0.18 -1.19 -7.98
CA HIS A 181 0.57 0.20 -8.26
C HIS A 181 1.48 0.77 -7.18
N ASP A 182 1.02 0.78 -5.93
CA ASP A 182 1.78 1.32 -4.80
C ASP A 182 3.03 0.48 -4.53
N GLY A 183 2.95 -0.84 -4.69
CA GLY A 183 4.09 -1.74 -4.52
C GLY A 183 5.20 -1.54 -5.55
N ALA A 184 4.84 -1.29 -6.81
CA ALA A 184 5.81 -0.99 -7.86
C ALA A 184 6.44 0.40 -7.71
N LEU A 185 5.62 1.42 -7.39
CA LEU A 185 6.11 2.77 -7.14
C LEU A 185 6.96 2.88 -5.88
N LEU A 186 6.76 2.00 -4.90
CA LEU A 186 7.59 1.94 -3.71
C LEU A 186 9.08 1.68 -4.05
N TRP A 187 9.37 0.85 -5.05
CA TRP A 187 10.74 0.61 -5.50
C TRP A 187 11.36 1.84 -6.16
N GLU A 188 10.56 2.60 -6.90
CA GLU A 188 10.98 3.89 -7.46
C GLU A 188 11.23 4.93 -6.38
N ASP A 189 10.31 5.07 -5.42
CA ASP A 189 10.45 5.98 -4.27
C ASP A 189 11.70 5.67 -3.44
N PHE A 190 12.13 4.40 -3.42
CA PHE A 190 13.35 3.95 -2.75
C PHE A 190 14.61 4.08 -3.63
N GLY A 191 14.48 4.53 -4.88
CA GLY A 191 15.58 4.92 -5.76
C GLY A 191 15.87 3.99 -6.93
N CYS A 192 14.99 3.04 -7.27
CA CYS A 192 15.17 2.18 -8.45
C CYS A 192 14.33 2.67 -9.63
N HIS A 193 14.99 3.08 -10.71
CA HIS A 193 14.29 3.65 -11.85
C HIS A 193 13.37 2.63 -12.55
N ARG A 194 12.19 3.07 -13.03
CA ARG A 194 11.18 2.21 -13.68
C ARG A 194 11.72 1.41 -14.88
N SER A 195 12.68 1.95 -15.60
CA SER A 195 13.39 1.27 -16.71
C SER A 195 14.26 0.08 -16.28
N LYS A 196 14.36 -0.22 -14.98
CA LYS A 196 14.94 -1.45 -14.41
C LYS A 196 13.89 -2.37 -13.79
N LEU A 197 12.68 -1.88 -13.56
CA LEU A 197 11.62 -2.57 -12.84
C LEU A 197 10.72 -3.33 -13.82
N VAL A 198 10.61 -4.63 -13.61
CA VAL A 198 9.79 -5.55 -14.40
C VAL A 198 8.62 -6.00 -13.54
N LEU A 199 7.39 -5.78 -14.01
CA LEU A 199 6.19 -6.01 -13.22
C LEU A 199 5.75 -7.47 -13.28
N GLY A 200 5.59 -8.12 -12.13
CA GLY A 200 5.16 -9.52 -12.03
C GLY A 200 3.67 -9.72 -12.30
N THR A 201 3.35 -10.74 -13.08
CA THR A 201 2.00 -11.28 -13.32
C THR A 201 1.93 -12.71 -12.84
N ALA A 202 0.75 -13.13 -12.39
CA ALA A 202 0.48 -14.47 -11.87
C ALA A 202 -0.42 -15.26 -12.83
N PHE A 203 0.04 -16.43 -13.26
CA PHE A 203 -0.75 -17.38 -14.06
C PHE A 203 -1.42 -18.43 -13.17
N TYR A 204 -1.67 -18.07 -11.92
CA TYR A 204 -2.42 -18.83 -10.94
C TYR A 204 -3.34 -17.88 -10.18
N GLY A 205 -4.32 -18.47 -9.49
CA GLY A 205 -5.15 -17.76 -8.52
C GLY A 205 -4.90 -18.24 -7.11
N ARG A 206 -5.18 -17.38 -6.13
CA ARG A 206 -5.26 -17.76 -4.72
C ARG A 206 -6.67 -18.20 -4.39
N THR A 207 -6.79 -19.37 -3.75
CA THR A 207 -8.08 -20.00 -3.44
C THR A 207 -8.39 -20.01 -1.96
N TYR A 208 -9.67 -19.97 -1.64
CA TYR A 208 -10.19 -19.89 -0.28
C TYR A 208 -11.39 -20.81 -0.10
N THR A 209 -11.56 -21.29 1.13
CA THR A 209 -12.82 -21.90 1.57
C THR A 209 -13.59 -20.88 2.39
N LEU A 210 -14.75 -20.41 1.89
CA LEU A 210 -15.60 -19.41 2.51
C LEU A 210 -16.20 -19.92 3.83
N GLY A 211 -16.41 -19.00 4.77
CA GLY A 211 -17.14 -19.26 6.02
C GLY A 211 -18.62 -19.54 5.75
N SER A 212 -19.21 -18.83 4.79
CA SER A 212 -20.58 -19.04 4.31
C SER A 212 -20.62 -18.93 2.78
N PRO A 213 -21.26 -19.88 2.05
CA PRO A 213 -21.49 -19.77 0.61
C PRO A 213 -22.24 -18.51 0.18
N SER A 214 -23.03 -17.92 1.08
CA SER A 214 -23.80 -16.70 0.80
C SER A 214 -23.00 -15.40 0.96
N SER A 215 -21.75 -15.48 1.44
CA SER A 215 -20.84 -14.35 1.59
C SER A 215 -19.64 -14.60 0.69
N HIS A 216 -19.70 -14.03 -0.52
CA HIS A 216 -18.79 -14.32 -1.62
C HIS A 216 -18.10 -13.07 -2.21
N ASP A 217 -18.45 -11.90 -1.70
CA ASP A 217 -17.83 -10.65 -2.13
C ASP A 217 -16.40 -10.54 -1.59
N LEU A 218 -15.63 -9.58 -2.10
CA LEU A 218 -14.29 -9.29 -1.58
C LEU A 218 -14.36 -9.07 -0.07
N HIS A 219 -13.35 -9.58 0.64
CA HIS A 219 -13.24 -9.60 2.10
C HIS A 219 -14.29 -10.46 2.82
N ALA A 220 -14.99 -11.36 2.11
CA ALA A 220 -15.79 -12.40 2.77
C ALA A 220 -14.95 -13.23 3.74
N GLY A 221 -15.52 -13.54 4.91
CA GLY A 221 -14.83 -14.35 5.93
C GLY A 221 -14.56 -15.78 5.45
N ILE A 222 -13.41 -16.33 5.80
CA ILE A 222 -12.96 -17.67 5.36
C ILE A 222 -12.78 -18.64 6.53
N LYS A 223 -12.78 -19.93 6.21
CA LYS A 223 -12.34 -21.01 7.11
C LYS A 223 -10.82 -21.13 7.05
N ALA A 224 -10.09 -20.19 7.64
CA ALA A 224 -8.63 -20.10 7.49
C ALA A 224 -7.86 -21.37 7.89
N TRP A 225 -8.40 -22.18 8.82
CA TRP A 225 -7.84 -23.47 9.23
C TRP A 225 -7.86 -24.54 8.14
N MET A 226 -8.58 -24.33 7.03
CA MET A 226 -8.53 -25.18 5.84
C MET A 226 -7.27 -24.97 5.01
N GLY A 227 -6.53 -23.88 5.24
CA GLY A 227 -5.30 -23.54 4.51
C GLY A 227 -5.52 -22.92 3.12
N GLY A 228 -6.75 -22.92 2.62
CA GLY A 228 -7.12 -22.36 1.31
C GLY A 228 -8.36 -23.06 0.72
N GLY A 229 -8.58 -22.88 -0.58
CA GLY A 229 -9.54 -23.68 -1.34
C GLY A 229 -8.99 -25.07 -1.65
N LYS A 230 -9.88 -25.96 -2.11
CA LYS A 230 -9.54 -27.34 -2.45
C LYS A 230 -8.46 -27.39 -3.54
N PRO A 231 -7.54 -28.37 -3.50
CA PRO A 231 -6.49 -28.50 -4.49
C PRO A 231 -7.06 -28.85 -5.86
N GLY A 232 -6.44 -28.31 -6.91
CA GLY A 232 -6.74 -28.65 -8.29
C GLY A 232 -6.24 -30.05 -8.67
N PRO A 233 -6.76 -30.64 -9.77
CA PRO A 233 -6.41 -31.98 -10.18
C PRO A 233 -4.99 -32.12 -10.76
N TYR A 234 -4.30 -31.02 -11.06
CA TYR A 234 -2.94 -31.04 -11.62
C TYR A 234 -1.90 -30.41 -10.69
N THR A 235 -2.21 -29.24 -10.12
CA THR A 235 -1.29 -28.57 -9.18
C THR A 235 -1.24 -29.29 -7.83
N GLU A 236 -2.32 -29.99 -7.46
CA GLU A 236 -2.47 -30.75 -6.21
C GLU A 236 -2.13 -29.94 -4.93
N ALA A 237 -2.24 -28.61 -5.01
CA ALA A 237 -1.82 -27.69 -3.96
C ALA A 237 -3.02 -26.95 -3.36
N ILE A 238 -3.18 -27.03 -2.03
CA ILE A 238 -4.21 -26.27 -1.31
C ILE A 238 -3.91 -24.77 -1.42
N GLY A 239 -4.96 -23.96 -1.64
CA GLY A 239 -4.84 -22.50 -1.65
C GLY A 239 -4.33 -21.88 -2.96
N THR A 240 -4.14 -22.69 -4.01
CA THR A 240 -3.75 -22.20 -5.34
C THR A 240 -4.35 -23.05 -6.45
N LEU A 241 -4.60 -22.45 -7.62
CA LEU A 241 -4.98 -23.13 -8.85
C LEU A 241 -4.26 -22.47 -10.03
N ALA A 242 -3.72 -23.25 -10.96
CA ALA A 242 -3.19 -22.71 -12.21
C ALA A 242 -4.31 -22.12 -13.09
N TYR A 243 -3.99 -21.17 -13.97
CA TYR A 243 -4.96 -20.55 -14.86
C TYR A 243 -5.73 -21.60 -15.68
N PHE A 244 -5.02 -22.59 -16.24
CA PHE A 244 -5.65 -23.68 -16.99
C PHE A 244 -6.63 -24.52 -16.15
N GLU A 245 -6.41 -24.65 -14.82
CA GLU A 245 -7.35 -25.32 -13.93
C GLU A 245 -8.59 -24.47 -13.69
N ILE A 246 -8.41 -23.17 -13.47
CA ILE A 246 -9.49 -22.20 -13.21
C ILE A 246 -10.40 -22.11 -14.44
N CYS A 247 -9.85 -21.84 -15.62
CA CYS A 247 -10.67 -21.70 -16.82
C CYS A 247 -11.33 -23.02 -17.23
N SER A 248 -10.66 -24.16 -17.10
CA SER A 248 -11.26 -25.47 -17.38
C SER A 248 -12.39 -25.79 -16.40
N MET A 249 -12.22 -25.47 -15.12
CA MET A 249 -13.24 -25.67 -14.09
C MET A 249 -14.49 -24.84 -14.36
N MET A 250 -14.34 -23.55 -14.70
CA MET A 250 -15.45 -22.67 -15.06
C MET A 250 -16.17 -23.10 -16.33
N MET A 251 -15.44 -23.65 -17.30
CA MET A 251 -16.02 -24.16 -18.55
C MET A 251 -16.79 -25.47 -18.39
N ASN A 252 -16.31 -26.35 -17.52
CA ASN A 252 -16.90 -27.67 -17.30
C ASN A 252 -18.10 -27.63 -16.36
N ASP A 253 -18.22 -26.57 -15.54
CA ASP A 253 -19.28 -26.42 -14.56
C ASP A 253 -19.80 -24.98 -14.53
N SER A 254 -20.96 -24.77 -15.15
CA SER A 254 -21.62 -23.47 -15.24
C SER A 254 -22.16 -22.94 -13.91
N ALA A 255 -22.03 -23.69 -12.81
CA ALA A 255 -22.39 -23.20 -11.48
C ALA A 255 -21.34 -22.25 -10.89
N TRP A 256 -20.14 -22.18 -11.48
CA TRP A 256 -19.16 -21.15 -11.13
C TRP A 256 -19.63 -19.78 -11.62
N ILE A 257 -19.67 -18.83 -10.68
CA ILE A 257 -20.07 -17.46 -10.95
C ILE A 257 -18.80 -16.62 -11.05
N GLN A 258 -18.60 -15.97 -12.19
CA GLN A 258 -17.53 -14.99 -12.36
C GLN A 258 -18.00 -13.63 -11.89
N SER A 259 -17.17 -12.98 -11.09
CA SER A 259 -17.32 -11.60 -10.64
C SER A 259 -16.03 -10.83 -10.89
N TYR A 260 -16.06 -9.52 -10.67
CA TYR A 260 -14.95 -8.65 -11.02
C TYR A 260 -14.72 -7.59 -9.94
N ASP A 261 -13.46 -7.41 -9.55
CA ASP A 261 -13.02 -6.29 -8.72
C ASP A 261 -12.85 -5.06 -9.60
N ASN A 262 -13.85 -4.17 -9.61
CA ASN A 262 -13.85 -2.99 -10.50
C ASN A 262 -12.82 -1.92 -10.11
N GLU A 263 -12.31 -1.95 -8.87
CA GLU A 263 -11.28 -1.02 -8.40
C GLU A 263 -9.89 -1.64 -8.52
N GLY A 264 -9.76 -2.91 -8.17
CA GLY A 264 -8.53 -3.70 -8.34
C GLY A 264 -8.26 -4.15 -9.78
N LEU A 265 -9.24 -4.09 -10.67
CA LEU A 265 -9.17 -4.43 -12.10
C LEU A 265 -8.71 -5.87 -12.37
N VAL A 266 -9.31 -6.82 -11.66
CA VAL A 266 -8.94 -8.25 -11.70
C VAL A 266 -10.15 -9.13 -11.39
N PRO A 267 -10.32 -10.30 -12.05
CA PRO A 267 -11.47 -11.16 -11.83
C PRO A 267 -11.33 -12.02 -10.55
N TYR A 268 -12.48 -12.50 -10.10
CA TYR A 268 -12.57 -13.63 -9.20
C TYR A 268 -13.76 -14.52 -9.57
N THR A 269 -13.76 -15.77 -9.12
CA THR A 269 -14.91 -16.67 -9.31
C THR A 269 -15.15 -17.49 -8.06
N TYR A 270 -16.40 -17.89 -7.87
CA TYR A 270 -16.81 -18.68 -6.72
C TYR A 270 -17.93 -19.66 -7.06
N LYS A 271 -18.01 -20.71 -6.26
CA LYS A 271 -19.08 -21.71 -6.28
C LYS A 271 -19.15 -22.36 -4.90
N ASP A 272 -20.36 -22.48 -4.35
CA ASP A 272 -20.59 -23.00 -3.01
C ASP A 272 -19.68 -22.27 -1.99
N ASP A 273 -18.84 -23.00 -1.25
CA ASP A 273 -17.87 -22.42 -0.33
C ASP A 273 -16.46 -22.28 -0.93
N GLN A 274 -16.28 -22.42 -2.25
CA GLN A 274 -15.00 -22.27 -2.91
C GLN A 274 -14.92 -20.93 -3.64
N TRP A 275 -13.78 -20.25 -3.50
CA TRP A 275 -13.54 -18.92 -4.05
C TRP A 275 -12.11 -18.84 -4.59
N VAL A 276 -11.91 -18.21 -5.74
CA VAL A 276 -10.58 -17.98 -6.33
C VAL A 276 -10.48 -16.59 -6.96
N GLY A 277 -9.41 -15.87 -6.61
CA GLY A 277 -9.04 -14.61 -7.23
C GLY A 277 -7.80 -14.81 -8.08
N TYR A 278 -7.84 -14.41 -9.35
CA TYR A 278 -6.90 -14.83 -10.37
C TYR A 278 -6.74 -13.78 -11.47
N GLU A 279 -5.81 -13.96 -12.39
CA GLU A 279 -5.70 -13.12 -13.60
C GLU A 279 -6.25 -13.85 -14.84
N ASP A 280 -6.75 -13.07 -15.79
CA ASP A 280 -7.21 -13.51 -17.10
C ASP A 280 -6.62 -12.60 -18.21
N PRO A 281 -6.82 -12.92 -19.49
CA PRO A 281 -6.32 -12.09 -20.59
C PRO A 281 -6.74 -10.61 -20.47
N ASP A 282 -7.98 -10.32 -20.06
CA ASP A 282 -8.47 -8.95 -19.98
C ASP A 282 -7.77 -8.15 -18.87
N SER A 283 -7.62 -8.71 -17.67
CA SER A 283 -6.87 -8.07 -16.58
C SER A 283 -5.38 -7.95 -16.87
N LEU A 284 -4.79 -8.90 -17.61
CA LEU A 284 -3.42 -8.78 -18.09
C LEU A 284 -3.25 -7.64 -19.09
N ASP A 285 -4.15 -7.48 -20.07
CA ASP A 285 -4.05 -6.38 -21.05
C ASP A 285 -4.14 -5.00 -20.37
N ILE A 286 -5.00 -4.88 -19.34
CA ILE A 286 -5.06 -3.68 -18.49
C ILE A 286 -3.69 -3.43 -17.82
N LYS A 287 -3.07 -4.46 -17.23
CA LYS A 287 -1.74 -4.34 -16.62
C LYS A 287 -0.64 -4.03 -17.63
N MET A 288 -0.71 -4.57 -18.85
CA MET A 288 0.25 -4.23 -19.91
C MET A 288 0.10 -2.77 -20.33
N SER A 289 -1.13 -2.27 -20.41
CA SER A 289 -1.41 -0.84 -20.63
C SER A 289 -0.87 0.03 -19.50
N TYR A 290 -1.00 -0.42 -18.25
CA TYR A 290 -0.38 0.23 -17.10
C TYR A 290 1.15 0.27 -17.21
N ILE A 291 1.81 -0.85 -17.51
CA ILE A 291 3.28 -0.94 -17.72
C ILE A 291 3.75 0.11 -18.74
N LYS A 292 3.07 0.18 -19.89
CA LYS A 292 3.36 1.16 -20.95
C LYS A 292 3.19 2.59 -20.47
N SER A 293 2.08 2.89 -19.80
CA SER A 293 1.76 4.25 -19.34
C SER A 293 2.73 4.76 -18.28
N MET A 294 3.25 3.86 -17.45
CA MET A 294 4.13 4.20 -16.34
C MET A 294 5.60 4.18 -16.72
N GLY A 295 5.98 3.61 -17.88
CA GLY A 295 7.38 3.54 -18.30
C GLY A 295 8.18 2.43 -17.60
N PHE A 296 7.53 1.34 -17.18
CA PHE A 296 8.22 0.17 -16.62
C PHE A 296 8.97 -0.61 -17.70
N LEU A 297 10.02 -1.35 -17.32
CA LEU A 297 10.88 -2.10 -18.25
C LEU A 297 10.11 -3.18 -19.01
N GLY A 298 9.14 -3.84 -18.37
CA GLY A 298 8.35 -4.89 -18.98
C GLY A 298 7.55 -5.69 -17.96
N SER A 299 7.20 -6.93 -18.33
CA SER A 299 6.49 -7.87 -17.48
C SER A 299 7.30 -9.15 -17.23
N MET A 300 7.17 -9.69 -16.03
CA MET A 300 7.64 -11.01 -15.60
C MET A 300 6.41 -11.84 -15.26
N THR A 301 6.47 -13.16 -15.43
CA THR A 301 5.32 -14.04 -15.18
C THR A 301 5.70 -15.23 -14.31
N TRP A 302 4.88 -15.48 -13.28
CA TRP A 302 4.92 -16.69 -12.46
C TRP A 302 3.63 -17.51 -12.63
N ALA A 303 3.64 -18.66 -13.32
CA ALA A 303 4.70 -19.15 -14.19
C ALA A 303 4.16 -19.66 -15.53
N ILE A 304 5.03 -19.74 -16.54
CA ILE A 304 4.65 -20.10 -17.91
C ILE A 304 3.97 -21.48 -18.03
N ASP A 305 4.28 -22.42 -17.14
CA ASP A 305 3.65 -23.75 -17.11
C ASP A 305 2.23 -23.77 -16.54
N GLN A 306 1.74 -22.63 -16.04
CA GLN A 306 0.40 -22.46 -15.48
C GLN A 306 -0.57 -21.77 -16.43
N ASP A 307 -0.08 -21.27 -17.57
CA ASP A 307 -0.93 -20.83 -18.69
C ASP A 307 -1.70 -22.02 -19.28
N ASP A 308 -2.72 -21.75 -20.09
CA ASP A 308 -3.35 -22.77 -20.93
C ASP A 308 -2.50 -23.09 -22.17
N PHE A 309 -1.31 -23.64 -21.94
CA PHE A 309 -0.34 -23.97 -22.99
C PHE A 309 -0.82 -25.09 -23.93
N GLN A 310 -1.87 -25.83 -23.53
CA GLN A 310 -2.48 -26.86 -24.36
C GLN A 310 -3.72 -26.38 -25.13
N GLY A 311 -4.35 -25.29 -24.72
CA GLY A 311 -5.56 -24.73 -25.33
C GLY A 311 -6.85 -25.45 -24.91
N TRP A 312 -6.92 -25.96 -23.68
CA TRP A 312 -8.10 -26.62 -23.12
C TRP A 312 -9.29 -25.67 -22.94
N CYS A 313 -9.01 -24.39 -22.70
CA CYS A 313 -10.01 -23.39 -22.38
C CYS A 313 -10.62 -22.69 -23.61
N LYS A 314 -10.38 -23.23 -24.81
CA LYS A 314 -10.91 -22.72 -26.11
C LYS A 314 -10.55 -21.25 -26.40
N GLN A 315 -9.49 -20.73 -25.80
CA GLN A 315 -8.93 -19.38 -26.04
C GLN A 315 -7.66 -19.40 -26.90
N GLY A 316 -7.34 -20.55 -27.51
CA GLY A 316 -6.04 -20.76 -28.17
C GLY A 316 -4.99 -21.27 -27.20
N LYS A 317 -3.75 -21.45 -27.68
CA LYS A 317 -2.63 -21.90 -26.83
C LYS A 317 -1.90 -20.72 -26.23
N ASN A 318 -1.57 -20.82 -24.95
CA ASN A 318 -0.90 -19.78 -24.18
C ASN A 318 -1.63 -18.42 -24.23
N PRO A 319 -2.95 -18.36 -23.93
CA PRO A 319 -3.70 -17.10 -24.02
C PRO A 319 -3.10 -16.00 -23.15
N MET A 320 -2.58 -16.33 -21.96
CA MET A 320 -2.01 -15.36 -21.04
C MET A 320 -0.69 -14.80 -21.57
N MET A 321 0.25 -15.66 -22.00
CA MET A 321 1.52 -15.21 -22.62
C MET A 321 1.28 -14.46 -23.94
N THR A 322 0.31 -14.91 -24.75
CA THR A 322 -0.02 -14.26 -26.03
C THR A 322 -0.49 -12.83 -25.78
N THR A 323 -1.32 -12.63 -24.75
CA THR A 323 -1.77 -11.29 -24.36
C THR A 323 -0.60 -10.38 -23.97
N ILE A 324 0.31 -10.86 -23.11
CA ILE A 324 1.50 -10.10 -22.72
C ILE A 324 2.37 -9.75 -23.94
N TYR A 325 2.64 -10.72 -24.81
CA TYR A 325 3.45 -10.53 -26.01
C TYR A 325 2.82 -9.51 -26.97
N GLU A 326 1.55 -9.69 -27.33
CA GLU A 326 0.87 -8.80 -28.28
C GLU A 326 0.77 -7.37 -27.75
N SER A 327 0.60 -7.19 -26.44
CA SER A 327 0.48 -5.86 -25.83
C SER A 327 1.81 -5.12 -25.65
N LEU A 328 2.95 -5.84 -25.59
CA LEU A 328 4.29 -5.28 -25.34
C LEU A 328 5.29 -5.39 -26.50
N LYS A 329 5.04 -6.18 -27.56
CA LYS A 329 6.02 -6.44 -28.65
C LYS A 329 6.55 -5.18 -29.36
N ASP A 330 5.76 -4.12 -29.42
CA ASP A 330 6.10 -2.85 -30.08
C ASP A 330 6.35 -1.72 -29.05
N TYR A 331 6.32 -2.03 -27.76
CA TYR A 331 6.55 -1.06 -26.70
C TYR A 331 8.04 -0.75 -26.56
N ILE A 332 8.36 0.54 -26.56
CA ILE A 332 9.71 1.06 -26.32
C ILE A 332 9.68 1.75 -24.96
N VAL A 333 10.51 1.27 -24.04
CA VAL A 333 10.68 1.89 -22.72
C VAL A 333 11.17 3.33 -22.93
N PRO A 334 10.48 4.34 -22.38
CA PRO A 334 10.91 5.73 -22.51
C PRO A 334 12.35 5.89 -21.99
N ASP A 335 13.18 6.59 -22.78
CA ASP A 335 14.55 6.89 -22.37
C ASP A 335 14.55 7.64 -21.03
N LEU A 336 15.53 7.32 -20.19
CA LEU A 336 15.93 8.18 -19.08
C LEU A 336 16.28 9.54 -19.69
N ILE A 337 15.39 10.53 -19.69
CA ILE A 337 15.83 11.89 -19.98
C ILE A 337 16.78 12.23 -18.84
N PRO A 338 18.10 12.36 -19.08
CA PRO A 338 18.99 12.79 -18.03
C PRO A 338 18.62 14.25 -17.81
N THR A 339 18.23 14.61 -16.59
CA THR A 339 18.08 16.00 -16.16
C THR A 339 19.45 16.67 -16.21
N THR A 340 19.91 16.99 -17.40
CA THR A 340 21.07 17.83 -17.63
C THR A 340 20.61 19.25 -17.38
N LEU A 341 21.16 19.87 -16.34
CA LEU A 341 21.13 21.31 -16.12
C LEU A 341 21.78 21.99 -17.34
N SER A 342 21.00 22.23 -18.40
CA SER A 342 21.46 22.98 -19.56
C SER A 342 21.46 24.47 -19.23
N THR A 343 22.59 24.92 -18.70
CA THR A 343 22.97 26.34 -18.66
C THR A 343 23.35 26.76 -20.08
N THR A 344 22.37 27.11 -20.90
CA THR A 344 22.64 27.81 -22.16
C THR A 344 22.21 29.25 -22.03
N VAL A 345 23.17 30.11 -21.67
CA VAL A 345 23.05 31.56 -21.84
C VAL A 345 23.10 31.85 -23.33
N SER A 346 22.08 32.52 -23.88
CA SER A 346 22.22 33.27 -25.13
C SER A 346 21.38 34.55 -25.14
N PRO A 347 21.86 35.62 -25.78
CA PRO A 347 21.39 36.98 -25.54
C PRO A 347 20.44 37.49 -26.64
N THR A 348 19.58 38.45 -26.23
CA THR A 348 18.91 39.52 -27.04
C THR A 348 17.90 39.04 -28.11
N THR A 349 16.76 39.67 -28.42
CA THR A 349 16.21 41.01 -28.19
C THR A 349 14.66 40.95 -28.35
N THR A 350 13.98 41.80 -27.60
CA THR A 350 12.55 42.11 -27.52
C THR A 350 11.80 42.40 -28.84
N ILE A 351 10.53 41.96 -28.94
CA ILE A 351 9.34 42.82 -29.17
C ILE A 351 8.14 42.24 -28.37
N PRO A 352 7.30 43.05 -27.69
CA PRO A 352 6.31 42.60 -26.71
C PRO A 352 4.92 42.35 -27.32
N GLY A 353 4.41 41.12 -27.18
CA GLY A 353 2.98 40.80 -27.27
C GLY A 353 2.49 40.43 -25.87
N SER A 354 1.51 41.17 -25.34
CA SER A 354 0.91 40.94 -24.03
C SER A 354 0.05 39.67 -24.08
N THR A 355 0.61 38.55 -23.63
CA THR A 355 -0.14 37.38 -23.17
C THR A 355 -0.27 37.50 -21.66
N THR A 356 -1.47 37.79 -21.18
CA THR A 356 -1.80 37.75 -19.75
C THR A 356 -1.63 36.34 -19.23
N THR A 357 -0.54 36.08 -18.51
CA THR A 357 -0.30 34.84 -17.79
C THR A 357 -1.26 34.75 -16.61
N ARG A 358 -1.84 33.56 -16.41
CA ARG A 358 -2.70 33.25 -15.27
C ARG A 358 -1.90 33.45 -13.97
N ASP A 359 -2.51 34.03 -12.94
CA ASP A 359 -1.86 34.20 -11.64
C ASP A 359 -1.98 32.88 -10.83
N PRO A 360 -0.87 32.29 -10.36
CA PRO A 360 -0.91 31.10 -9.53
C PRO A 360 -1.46 31.32 -8.12
N PHE A 361 -1.67 32.56 -7.69
CA PHE A 361 -1.95 32.89 -6.29
C PHE A 361 -3.35 33.46 -6.03
N GLU A 362 -4.09 33.86 -7.06
CA GLU A 362 -5.43 34.45 -6.96
C GLU A 362 -6.52 33.53 -7.56
N PRO A 363 -7.70 33.37 -6.93
CA PRO A 363 -8.84 32.69 -7.53
C PRO A 363 -9.22 33.38 -8.85
N THR A 364 -9.42 32.63 -9.95
CA THR A 364 -9.34 33.19 -11.30
C THR A 364 -10.61 33.07 -12.15
N THR A 365 -10.99 34.19 -12.76
CA THR A 365 -11.90 34.27 -13.92
C THR A 365 -11.13 34.40 -15.25
N THR A 366 -9.80 34.38 -15.22
CA THR A 366 -8.96 34.56 -16.41
C THR A 366 -8.56 33.22 -17.05
N ILE A 367 -8.73 33.13 -18.36
CA ILE A 367 -8.40 31.96 -19.18
C ILE A 367 -6.95 32.09 -19.66
N GLY A 368 -6.10 31.16 -19.24
CA GLY A 368 -4.69 31.09 -19.64
C GLY A 368 -4.06 29.74 -19.27
N PRO A 369 -2.92 29.37 -19.91
CA PRO A 369 -2.26 28.10 -19.68
C PRO A 369 -1.75 27.97 -18.23
N VAL A 370 -1.79 26.75 -17.67
CA VAL A 370 -1.18 26.45 -16.37
C VAL A 370 0.31 26.24 -16.58
N ASP A 371 1.13 27.11 -15.95
CA ASP A 371 2.58 26.96 -15.95
C ASP A 371 3.02 26.26 -14.65
N CYS A 372 3.23 24.95 -14.73
CA CYS A 372 3.63 24.15 -13.58
C CYS A 372 5.02 24.45 -13.02
N SER A 373 5.78 25.37 -13.62
CA SER A 373 7.02 25.87 -13.03
C SER A 373 6.79 26.91 -11.92
N LEU A 374 5.63 27.57 -11.87
CA LEU A 374 5.39 28.70 -10.96
C LEU A 374 4.70 28.32 -9.65
N ALA A 375 3.87 27.27 -9.66
CA ALA A 375 3.21 26.77 -8.46
C ALA A 375 2.73 25.31 -8.63
N GLU A 376 2.73 24.58 -7.51
CA GLU A 376 2.24 23.19 -7.44
C GLU A 376 0.72 23.09 -7.60
N PHE A 377 -0.05 24.06 -7.09
CA PHE A 377 -1.51 24.06 -7.17
C PHE A 377 -2.04 25.37 -7.71
N TRP A 378 -2.99 25.27 -8.64
CA TRP A 378 -3.60 26.43 -9.30
C TRP A 378 -5.13 26.41 -9.20
N PRO A 379 -5.76 27.57 -8.98
CA PRO A 379 -7.22 27.66 -8.91
C PRO A 379 -7.84 27.48 -10.29
N HIS A 380 -9.00 26.83 -10.38
CA HIS A 380 -9.77 26.66 -11.63
C HIS A 380 -10.85 27.75 -11.78
N GLU A 381 -11.37 27.94 -12.99
CA GLU A 381 -12.54 28.80 -13.27
C GLU A 381 -13.84 28.29 -12.61
N TYR A 382 -13.86 27.05 -12.12
CA TYR A 382 -14.99 26.48 -11.37
C TYR A 382 -14.55 26.31 -9.94
N CYS A 383 -15.32 26.82 -8.99
CA CYS A 383 -14.92 26.85 -7.58
C CYS A 383 -14.69 25.45 -6.98
N ASN A 384 -15.31 24.41 -7.55
CA ASN A 384 -15.13 23.02 -7.14
C ASN A 384 -14.00 22.29 -7.88
N LYS A 385 -13.14 22.99 -8.63
CA LYS A 385 -12.03 22.39 -9.38
C LYS A 385 -10.72 23.11 -9.09
N TYR A 386 -9.61 22.42 -9.31
CA TYR A 386 -8.26 22.99 -9.22
C TYR A 386 -7.32 22.20 -10.12
N TRP A 387 -6.17 22.79 -10.43
CA TRP A 387 -5.10 22.07 -11.13
C TRP A 387 -4.00 21.73 -10.13
N TRP A 388 -3.50 20.51 -10.25
CA TRP A 388 -2.34 20.04 -9.53
C TRP A 388 -1.23 19.72 -10.52
N CYS A 389 -0.10 20.39 -10.36
CA CYS A 389 1.09 20.23 -11.16
C CYS A 389 1.95 19.12 -10.58
N TYR A 390 2.00 17.98 -11.27
CA TYR A 390 2.81 16.83 -10.90
C TYR A 390 3.84 16.60 -12.00
N PHE A 391 5.14 16.62 -11.65
CA PHE A 391 6.26 16.58 -12.59
C PHE A 391 6.17 17.58 -13.77
N GLY A 392 5.68 18.80 -13.51
CA GLY A 392 5.57 19.85 -14.53
C GLY A 392 4.35 19.71 -15.46
N ILE A 393 3.47 18.74 -15.23
CA ILE A 393 2.26 18.50 -16.03
C ILE A 393 1.01 18.90 -15.21
N PRO A 394 0.10 19.73 -15.75
CA PRO A 394 -1.09 20.15 -15.04
C PRO A 394 -2.19 19.07 -15.11
N HIS A 395 -2.62 18.57 -13.96
CA HIS A 395 -3.74 17.63 -13.84
C HIS A 395 -4.97 18.34 -13.27
N LEU A 396 -6.11 18.23 -13.97
CA LEU A 396 -7.38 18.74 -13.49
C LEU A 396 -7.92 17.84 -12.37
N LYS A 397 -8.27 18.44 -11.24
CA LYS A 397 -8.89 17.78 -10.09
C LYS A 397 -10.23 18.44 -9.76
N THR A 398 -11.14 17.66 -9.20
CA THR A 398 -12.44 18.11 -8.69
C THR A 398 -12.45 17.91 -7.18
N CYS A 399 -12.89 18.91 -6.42
CA CYS A 399 -13.08 18.81 -4.99
C CYS A 399 -14.20 17.83 -4.64
N PRO A 400 -14.16 17.20 -3.46
CA PRO A 400 -15.27 16.40 -2.94
C PRO A 400 -16.58 17.20 -2.92
N ASP A 401 -17.71 16.49 -3.02
CA ASP A 401 -19.04 17.10 -3.15
C ASP A 401 -19.31 18.16 -2.06
N GLY A 402 -19.70 19.35 -2.51
CA GLY A 402 -20.01 20.49 -1.63
C GLY A 402 -18.81 21.31 -1.16
N LEU A 403 -17.57 20.94 -1.52
CA LEU A 403 -16.36 21.70 -1.17
C LEU A 403 -15.82 22.50 -2.35
N TYR A 404 -15.21 23.65 -2.05
CA TYR A 404 -14.56 24.53 -3.02
C TYR A 404 -13.06 24.63 -2.76
N TRP A 405 -12.29 24.86 -3.83
CA TRP A 405 -10.85 24.98 -3.75
C TRP A 405 -10.44 26.27 -3.02
N ASN A 406 -9.72 26.12 -1.91
CA ASN A 406 -9.18 27.22 -1.12
C ASN A 406 -7.71 27.46 -1.48
N GLN A 407 -7.46 28.52 -2.25
CA GLN A 407 -6.10 28.87 -2.71
C GLN A 407 -5.16 29.27 -1.56
N LEU A 408 -5.66 29.69 -0.40
CA LEU A 408 -4.83 30.08 0.75
C LEU A 408 -4.23 28.87 1.45
N ILE A 409 -5.03 27.82 1.66
CA ILE A 409 -4.60 26.60 2.37
C ILE A 409 -4.20 25.46 1.43
N LYS A 410 -4.33 25.66 0.11
CA LYS A 410 -4.04 24.65 -0.93
C LYS A 410 -4.82 23.35 -0.73
N ALA A 411 -6.09 23.44 -0.37
CA ALA A 411 -6.98 22.31 -0.14
C ALA A 411 -8.44 22.65 -0.46
N CYS A 412 -9.27 21.63 -0.62
CA CYS A 412 -10.73 21.83 -0.70
C CYS A 412 -11.29 22.13 0.68
N ASP A 413 -12.11 23.17 0.79
CA ASP A 413 -12.66 23.69 2.03
C ASP A 413 -14.15 24.02 1.86
N TRP A 414 -14.85 24.26 2.96
CA TRP A 414 -16.25 24.65 2.95
C TRP A 414 -16.44 25.99 2.25
N PRO A 415 -17.50 26.18 1.44
CA PRO A 415 -17.73 27.42 0.69
C PRO A 415 -17.70 28.71 1.51
N ILE A 416 -18.05 28.67 2.80
CA ILE A 416 -17.98 29.82 3.71
C ILE A 416 -16.54 30.30 3.99
N ASN A 417 -15.56 29.42 3.83
CA ASN A 417 -14.13 29.68 4.05
C ASN A 417 -13.38 30.00 2.76
N VAL A 418 -14.06 30.02 1.61
CA VAL A 418 -13.48 30.21 0.28
C VAL A 418 -14.02 31.48 -0.35
N ASP A 419 -13.13 32.36 -0.80
CA ASP A 419 -13.54 33.50 -1.61
C ASP A 419 -13.94 33.02 -3.00
N THR A 420 -15.25 33.03 -3.28
CA THR A 420 -15.85 32.58 -4.54
C THR A 420 -16.12 33.72 -5.51
N SER A 421 -15.75 34.96 -5.17
CA SER A 421 -16.02 36.15 -6.00
C SER A 421 -15.33 36.10 -7.37
N HIS A 422 -14.33 35.23 -7.52
CA HIS A 422 -13.52 35.10 -8.72
C HIS A 422 -13.57 33.69 -9.37
N CYS A 423 -14.60 32.89 -9.11
CA CYS A 423 -14.81 31.62 -9.82
C CYS A 423 -16.31 31.34 -10.06
N THR A 424 -16.61 30.49 -11.02
CA THR A 424 -17.98 30.08 -11.37
C THR A 424 -18.44 28.97 -10.44
N ILE A 425 -19.61 29.15 -9.81
CA ILE A 425 -20.25 28.13 -8.99
C ILE A 425 -21.09 27.21 -9.90
N PRO A 426 -20.86 25.89 -9.94
CA PRO A 426 -21.64 24.97 -10.78
C PRO A 426 -23.12 24.89 -10.35
N SER A 427 -24.02 24.97 -11.33
CA SER A 427 -25.49 25.02 -11.13
C SER A 427 -26.10 23.77 -10.48
N GLU A 428 -25.39 22.64 -10.45
CA GLU A 428 -25.86 21.39 -9.82
C GLU A 428 -25.81 21.44 -8.27
N THR A 429 -25.15 22.45 -7.68
CA THR A 429 -25.00 22.58 -6.22
C THR A 429 -26.06 23.47 -5.55
N SER A 430 -26.87 24.23 -6.31
CA SER A 430 -27.83 25.17 -5.74
C SER A 430 -29.09 24.51 -5.14
N GLU A 431 -29.49 23.32 -5.61
CA GLU A 431 -30.65 22.60 -5.06
C GLU A 431 -30.36 21.88 -3.74
N ILE A 432 -29.11 21.45 -3.52
CA ILE A 432 -28.69 20.79 -2.28
C ILE A 432 -28.51 21.82 -1.15
N TYR A 433 -27.98 23.02 -1.48
CA TYR A 433 -27.76 24.10 -0.50
C TYR A 433 -29.05 24.69 0.06
N ALA A 434 -30.11 24.83 -0.75
CA ALA A 434 -31.41 25.30 -0.26
C ALA A 434 -32.06 24.34 0.75
N ASN A 435 -31.87 23.02 0.56
CA ASN A 435 -32.36 21.99 1.47
C ASN A 435 -31.51 21.84 2.75
N HIS A 436 -30.21 22.14 2.70
CA HIS A 436 -29.33 22.09 3.87
C HIS A 436 -29.44 23.32 4.77
N ILE A 437 -29.63 24.53 4.23
CA ILE A 437 -29.82 25.74 5.05
C ILE A 437 -31.10 25.64 5.89
N SER A 438 -32.18 25.08 5.33
CA SER A 438 -33.42 24.77 6.05
C SER A 438 -33.19 23.84 7.25
N LYS A 439 -32.33 22.83 7.10
CA LYS A 439 -31.96 21.90 8.18
C LYS A 439 -30.99 22.53 9.20
N PHE A 440 -30.10 23.43 8.77
CA PHE A 440 -29.13 24.09 9.64
C PHE A 440 -29.75 25.20 10.51
N THR A 441 -30.76 25.94 10.02
CA THR A 441 -31.51 26.90 10.86
C THR A 441 -32.28 26.22 11.99
N ASN A 442 -32.70 24.97 11.80
CA ASN A 442 -33.31 24.14 12.86
C ASN A 442 -32.27 23.49 13.80
N PHE A 443 -30.98 23.53 13.45
CA PHE A 443 -29.88 23.01 14.26
C PHE A 443 -29.21 24.12 15.10
N ILE A 444 -29.30 25.38 14.66
CA ILE A 444 -28.75 26.53 15.40
C ILE A 444 -29.74 27.08 16.44
N ASN A 445 -31.05 26.84 16.29
CA ASN A 445 -32.06 27.17 17.31
C ASN A 445 -33.08 26.04 17.53
N PRO A 446 -32.70 24.89 18.11
CA PRO A 446 -33.66 24.01 18.76
C PRO A 446 -34.09 24.62 20.12
N PRO A 447 -35.36 24.50 20.55
CA PRO A 447 -35.80 24.96 21.87
C PRO A 447 -35.14 24.10 22.97
N ASP A 448 -34.47 24.76 23.90
CA ASP A 448 -33.97 24.33 25.21
C ASP A 448 -33.86 22.81 25.47
N ILE A 449 -32.66 22.25 25.26
CA ILE A 449 -32.24 20.98 25.88
C ILE A 449 -30.86 21.21 26.53
N GLU A 450 -30.82 21.20 27.86
CA GLU A 450 -29.59 21.33 28.68
C GLU A 450 -28.64 20.14 28.48
N ILE A 451 -27.39 20.42 28.10
CA ILE A 451 -26.29 19.46 28.10
C ILE A 451 -25.62 19.51 29.48
N LEU A 452 -25.84 18.48 30.30
CA LEU A 452 -25.15 18.28 31.59
C LEU A 452 -23.70 17.86 31.34
N SER A 453 -22.75 18.65 31.85
CA SER A 453 -21.33 18.30 31.83
C SER A 453 -21.00 17.40 33.03
N ILE A 454 -19.94 16.60 32.93
CA ILE A 454 -19.42 15.75 34.02
C ILE A 454 -19.09 16.53 35.31
N GLN A 455 -18.95 17.87 35.24
CA GLN A 455 -18.86 18.72 36.43
C GLN A 455 -20.19 18.83 37.18
N ASP A 456 -21.32 18.77 36.48
CA ASP A 456 -22.67 18.87 37.06
C ASP A 456 -23.03 17.59 37.82
N THR A 457 -22.64 16.40 37.31
CA THR A 457 -22.78 15.13 38.04
C THR A 457 -22.04 15.14 39.38
N ILE A 458 -20.85 15.75 39.42
CA ILE A 458 -20.03 15.90 40.63
C ILE A 458 -20.64 16.94 41.59
N HIS A 459 -21.33 17.97 41.08
CA HIS A 459 -22.02 18.95 41.92
C HIS A 459 -23.31 18.40 42.53
N THR A 460 -24.09 17.59 41.80
CA THR A 460 -25.29 16.91 42.34
C THR A 460 -24.98 15.89 43.45
N MET A 461 -23.80 15.27 43.46
CA MET A 461 -23.42 14.32 44.52
C MET A 461 -22.86 15.00 45.79
N ILE A 462 -22.59 16.31 45.78
CA ILE A 462 -22.06 17.04 46.94
C ILE A 462 -23.18 17.70 47.77
N GLN A 463 -24.44 17.69 47.30
CA GLN A 463 -25.57 18.34 47.99
C GLN A 463 -26.68 17.41 48.48
N ASP A 464 -26.49 16.08 48.47
CA ASP A 464 -27.45 15.16 49.07
C ASP A 464 -27.17 14.96 50.57
N PRO A 465 -28.08 15.36 51.49
CA PRO A 465 -27.84 15.26 52.94
C PRO A 465 -27.92 13.84 53.51
N ASP A 466 -28.33 12.84 52.73
CA ASP A 466 -28.74 11.52 53.26
C ASP A 466 -27.76 10.36 52.97
N ILE A 467 -26.46 10.62 52.77
CA ILE A 467 -25.46 9.53 52.69
C ILE A 467 -24.89 9.25 54.10
N PRO A 468 -25.12 8.06 54.70
CA PRO A 468 -24.63 7.74 56.03
C PRO A 468 -23.10 7.59 56.02
N VAL A 469 -22.41 8.38 56.83
CA VAL A 469 -20.98 8.21 57.11
C VAL A 469 -20.85 7.18 58.24
N ASN A 470 -20.53 5.94 57.91
CA ASN A 470 -20.14 4.94 58.90
C ASN A 470 -18.89 4.17 58.45
N GLY A 471 -17.78 4.48 59.13
CA GLY A 471 -16.75 3.52 59.56
C GLY A 471 -15.91 2.79 58.52
N ASP A 472 -14.69 3.29 58.30
CA ASP A 472 -13.48 2.55 57.93
C ASP A 472 -13.59 1.47 56.83
N SER A 473 -13.95 1.87 55.61
CA SER A 473 -13.54 1.20 54.35
C SER A 473 -13.83 2.09 53.13
N PRO A 474 -12.94 2.15 52.10
CA PRO A 474 -13.20 2.92 50.90
C PRO A 474 -14.36 2.33 50.09
N GLN A 475 -15.36 3.16 49.73
CA GLN A 475 -16.43 2.77 48.80
C GLN A 475 -15.94 2.89 47.35
N HIS A 476 -16.08 1.82 46.58
CA HIS A 476 -15.79 1.77 45.14
C HIS A 476 -17.03 2.14 44.32
N ILE A 477 -16.90 3.07 43.38
CA ILE A 477 -17.91 3.36 42.36
C ILE A 477 -17.21 3.22 40.99
N GLU A 478 -17.62 2.24 40.19
CA GLU A 478 -17.16 2.06 38.81
C GLU A 478 -18.04 2.90 37.85
N SER A 479 -17.41 3.65 36.94
CA SER A 479 -18.08 4.24 35.77
C SER A 479 -17.34 3.86 34.50
N ASN A 480 -18.06 3.41 33.47
CA ASN A 480 -17.49 3.01 32.18
C ASN A 480 -17.84 4.03 31.10
N HIS A 481 -16.86 4.44 30.30
CA HIS A 481 -17.05 5.28 29.11
C HIS A 481 -16.17 4.77 27.96
N ILE A 482 -16.67 4.85 26.72
CA ILE A 482 -16.00 4.38 25.50
C ILE A 482 -15.90 5.55 24.53
N ASP A 483 -14.66 5.92 24.18
CA ASP A 483 -14.34 6.85 23.09
C ASP A 483 -13.24 6.23 22.24
N GLY A 484 -13.41 6.22 20.91
CA GLY A 484 -12.40 5.73 19.96
C GLY A 484 -11.88 4.30 20.18
N GLY A 485 -12.66 3.40 20.81
CA GLY A 485 -12.26 2.00 21.06
C GLY A 485 -11.38 1.79 22.30
N VAL A 486 -11.23 2.78 23.17
CA VAL A 486 -10.50 2.67 24.45
C VAL A 486 -11.48 2.64 25.63
N GLU A 487 -11.32 1.66 26.52
CA GLU A 487 -12.12 1.50 27.73
C GLU A 487 -11.40 2.15 28.93
N PHE A 488 -12.07 3.10 29.61
CA PHE A 488 -11.54 3.78 30.78
C PHE A 488 -12.24 3.29 32.04
N LYS A 489 -11.46 2.82 33.03
CA LYS A 489 -11.94 2.53 34.39
C LYS A 489 -11.28 3.49 35.38
N GLY A 490 -12.11 4.23 36.12
CA GLY A 490 -11.67 5.12 37.19
C GLY A 490 -12.17 4.62 38.55
N ASN A 491 -11.29 4.61 39.56
CA ASN A 491 -11.67 4.42 40.96
C ASN A 491 -11.69 5.77 41.67
N ILE A 492 -12.78 6.06 42.40
CA ILE A 492 -12.91 7.25 43.24
C ILE A 492 -12.71 6.85 44.69
N MET A 493 -11.72 7.43 45.36
CA MET A 493 -11.48 7.25 46.80
C MET A 493 -11.64 8.58 47.55
N LYS A 494 -12.40 8.58 48.65
CA LYS A 494 -12.60 9.75 49.52
C LYS A 494 -11.87 9.53 50.85
N ASN A 495 -11.05 10.49 51.28
CA ASN A 495 -10.47 10.53 52.62
C ASN A 495 -10.56 11.94 53.22
N ASP A 496 -10.16 12.10 54.48
CA ASP A 496 -10.25 13.34 55.26
C ASP A 496 -9.47 14.54 54.67
N LYS A 497 -8.74 14.34 53.57
CA LYS A 497 -7.96 15.36 52.87
C LYS A 497 -8.47 15.66 51.44
N GLY A 498 -9.51 14.97 50.95
CA GLY A 498 -10.14 15.24 49.65
C GLY A 498 -10.48 13.98 48.83
N ILE A 499 -10.97 14.19 47.61
CA ILE A 499 -11.29 13.13 46.64
C ILE A 499 -10.05 12.84 45.78
N LEU A 500 -9.65 11.57 45.70
CA LEU A 500 -8.62 11.06 44.80
C LEU A 500 -9.30 10.26 43.68
N VAL A 501 -8.94 10.56 42.43
CA VAL A 501 -9.35 9.80 41.24
C VAL A 501 -8.13 9.08 40.71
N GLU A 502 -8.17 7.75 40.69
CA GLU A 502 -7.12 6.91 40.11
C GLU A 502 -7.64 6.34 38.78
N GLU A 503 -7.06 6.81 37.67
CA GLU A 503 -7.34 6.31 36.32
C GLU A 503 -6.38 5.16 36.00
N THR A 504 -6.93 3.96 35.74
CA THR A 504 -6.12 2.80 35.36
C THR A 504 -6.46 2.37 33.94
N LEU A 505 -5.48 2.46 33.03
CA LEU A 505 -5.57 1.93 31.67
C LEU A 505 -5.47 0.40 31.71
N THR A 506 -6.56 -0.30 31.43
CA THR A 506 -6.54 -1.77 31.32
C THR A 506 -6.91 -2.22 29.92
N LYS A 507 -5.97 -2.10 28.97
CA LYS A 507 -5.79 -3.08 27.89
C LYS A 507 -4.43 -2.90 27.20
N SER A 508 -3.80 -4.02 26.84
CA SER A 508 -2.50 -4.10 26.18
C SER A 508 -2.56 -3.52 24.77
N VAL A 509 -1.89 -2.39 24.55
CA VAL A 509 -1.60 -1.87 23.21
C VAL A 509 -0.37 -2.63 22.69
N GLU A 510 -0.55 -3.46 21.66
CA GLU A 510 0.53 -4.24 21.02
C GLU A 510 1.38 -3.41 20.04
N ASP A 511 1.18 -2.10 19.95
CA ASP A 511 1.92 -1.24 19.03
C ASP A 511 2.78 -0.18 19.76
N SER A 512 4.10 -0.38 19.73
CA SER A 512 5.07 0.44 20.48
C SER A 512 5.11 1.92 20.05
N TYR A 513 4.61 2.24 18.85
CA TYR A 513 4.64 3.59 18.30
C TYR A 513 3.51 4.49 18.85
N GLN A 514 2.31 3.94 19.09
CA GLN A 514 1.17 4.70 19.63
C GLN A 514 1.31 4.97 21.14
N LYS A 515 1.92 4.04 21.89
CA LYS A 515 2.21 4.22 23.32
C LYS A 515 3.09 5.45 23.56
N ASP A 516 4.10 5.68 22.71
CA ASP A 516 5.04 6.79 22.86
C ASP A 516 4.42 8.14 22.47
N TYR A 517 3.48 8.15 21.51
CA TYR A 517 2.68 9.33 21.14
C TYR A 517 1.74 9.77 22.28
N TYR A 518 1.02 8.84 22.91
CA TYR A 518 0.10 9.15 24.01
C TYR A 518 0.84 9.53 25.31
N LEU A 519 1.95 8.86 25.64
CA LEU A 519 2.79 9.22 26.80
C LEU A 519 3.44 10.62 26.66
N LYS A 520 3.84 11.02 25.44
CA LYS A 520 4.31 12.38 25.15
C LYS A 520 3.21 13.44 25.30
N ARG A 521 1.95 13.10 25.03
CA ARG A 521 0.80 14.01 25.19
C ARG A 521 0.40 14.20 26.66
N ILE A 522 0.49 13.15 27.48
CA ILE A 522 0.25 13.21 28.93
C ILE A 522 1.34 14.04 29.63
N ARG A 523 2.62 13.85 29.28
CA ARG A 523 3.74 14.65 29.83
C ARG A 523 3.71 16.14 29.44
N LYS A 524 3.00 16.52 28.38
CA LYS A 524 2.82 17.93 27.96
C LYS A 524 1.72 18.68 28.72
N LYS A 525 0.80 17.97 29.41
CA LYS A 525 -0.31 18.59 30.17
C LYS A 525 -0.08 18.63 31.69
N SER A 526 0.92 17.96 32.22
CA SER A 526 1.28 18.01 33.65
C SER A 526 2.28 19.14 33.96
N LYS A 527 1.79 20.38 34.04
CA LYS A 527 2.48 21.43 34.84
C LYS A 527 1.84 21.50 36.23
N PRO A 528 2.63 21.58 37.32
CA PRO A 528 2.09 21.60 38.67
C PRO A 528 1.40 22.95 38.95
N PHE A 529 0.09 22.89 39.21
CA PHE A 529 -0.69 24.02 39.70
C PHE A 529 -0.28 24.34 41.14
N THR A 530 0.32 25.51 41.38
CA THR A 530 0.62 25.99 42.73
C THR A 530 -0.32 27.12 43.15
N LYS A 531 -0.67 27.11 44.44
CA LYS A 531 -1.70 27.90 45.16
C LYS A 531 -1.65 29.43 44.97
N LYS A 532 -0.61 29.98 44.34
CA LYS A 532 -0.39 31.43 44.16
C LYS A 532 -1.23 32.04 43.02
N ASN A 533 -1.67 31.25 42.04
CA ASN A 533 -2.45 31.75 40.88
C ASN A 533 -3.96 31.92 41.13
N LEU A 534 -4.48 31.38 42.23
CA LEU A 534 -5.92 31.46 42.55
C LEU A 534 -6.34 32.86 43.05
N ILE A 535 -5.47 33.59 43.74
CA ILE A 535 -5.83 34.89 44.34
C ILE A 535 -5.80 36.03 43.30
N GLN A 536 -4.93 35.95 42.29
CA GLN A 536 -4.88 36.98 41.24
C GLN A 536 -6.02 36.87 40.21
N ASN A 537 -6.49 35.66 39.89
CA ASN A 537 -7.62 35.48 38.98
C ASN A 537 -8.98 35.76 39.63
N TRP A 538 -9.10 35.58 40.95
CA TRP A 538 -10.32 35.93 41.68
C TRP A 538 -10.51 37.45 41.78
N MET A 539 -9.44 38.23 41.97
CA MET A 539 -9.54 39.70 42.06
C MET A 539 -9.78 40.40 40.70
N LYS A 540 -9.45 39.76 39.57
CA LYS A 540 -9.74 40.32 38.23
C LYS A 540 -11.19 40.15 37.78
N LYS A 541 -11.94 39.17 38.31
CA LYS A 541 -13.32 38.88 37.88
C LYS A 541 -14.41 39.67 38.62
N LYS A 542 -14.08 40.46 39.65
CA LYS A 542 -15.07 41.18 40.47
C LYS A 542 -15.34 42.64 40.04
N LYS A 543 -14.90 43.08 38.86
CA LYS A 543 -15.05 44.48 38.42
C LYS A 543 -16.17 44.77 37.40
N ASN A 544 -16.87 43.77 36.87
CA ASN A 544 -17.74 43.99 35.70
C ASN A 544 -19.20 43.49 35.82
N ILE A 545 -19.82 43.50 37.01
CA ILE A 545 -21.29 43.40 37.10
C ILE A 545 -21.82 44.32 38.21
N LYS A 546 -22.23 45.53 37.82
CA LYS A 546 -23.19 46.39 38.54
C LYS A 546 -24.51 46.33 37.76
N GLY A 547 -25.63 46.17 38.45
CA GLY A 547 -26.99 46.29 37.90
C GLY A 547 -27.84 45.06 38.21
N PHE A 548 -28.41 45.00 39.42
CA PHE A 548 -29.87 45.10 39.70
C PHE A 548 -30.62 43.77 39.44
N SER A 549 -30.92 42.99 40.50
CA SER A 549 -32.15 43.01 41.36
C SER A 549 -33.37 42.52 40.58
N GLN A 550 -34.21 41.58 41.02
CA GLN A 550 -35.01 41.39 42.25
C GLN A 550 -35.72 40.03 41.99
N ASP A 551 -36.00 39.09 42.89
CA ASP A 551 -36.74 39.18 44.15
C ASP A 551 -36.53 37.90 44.99
N PHE A 552 -36.45 38.13 46.31
CA PHE A 552 -36.58 37.26 47.50
C PHE A 552 -35.71 36.00 47.67
#